data_AF-A0A7V3FW31-F1
#
_entry.id   AF-A0A7V3FW31-F1
#
_cell.length_a   1.000
_cell.length_b   1.000
_cell.length_c   1.000
_cell.angle_alpha   90.00
_cell.angle_beta   90.00
_cell.angle_gamma   90.00
#
_symmetry.space_group_name_H-M   'P 1'
#
loop_
_entity.id
_entity.type
_entity.pdbx_description
1 polymer ?
#
loop_
_entity_poly.entity_id
_entity_poly.type
_entity_poly.pdbx_seq_one_letter_code
_entity_poly.pdbx_strand_id
1 'polypeptide(L)'
;MKKNFVFTFLIFLSVQIYAQELNCRVTVNYEKLPINNRELLANFASEIETYMNKTQFTGEPFEGEKINCALNIFFTSASSDIEYTAQVVVTSTRPVFKSDRQSPMLAINDANWNFKYEKGQPLYSNQSIYDPITSFLDFYANLIIGFDYETWEEFLGTQYFQKAFNIA
;
A
#
# COMPACT_ATOMS: atom_id res chain seq x y z
N MET A 1 5.02 48.89 19.75
CA MET A 1 4.81 47.70 20.59
C MET A 1 3.74 46.75 20.02
N LYS A 2 3.82 46.32 18.75
CA LYS A 2 2.86 45.33 18.18
C LYS A 2 3.48 44.29 17.23
N LYS A 3 4.78 44.38 16.93
CA LYS A 3 5.44 43.56 15.89
C LYS A 3 6.05 42.25 16.41
N ASN A 4 6.31 42.15 17.71
CA ASN A 4 6.96 40.97 18.31
C ASN A 4 5.96 39.88 18.75
N PHE A 5 4.66 40.18 18.77
CA PHE A 5 3.64 39.19 19.17
C PHE A 5 3.27 38.22 18.04
N VAL A 6 3.45 38.64 16.78
CA VAL A 6 3.19 37.82 15.59
C VAL A 6 4.21 36.67 15.47
N PHE A 7 5.45 36.89 15.92
CA PHE A 7 6.52 35.88 15.83
C PHE A 7 6.33 34.75 16.85
N THR A 8 5.75 35.04 18.02
CA THR A 8 5.47 34.04 19.06
C THR A 8 4.28 33.13 18.70
N PHE A 9 3.31 33.62 17.92
CA PHE A 9 2.16 32.82 17.48
C PHE A 9 2.51 31.80 16.39
N LEU A 10 3.58 32.04 15.61
CA LEU A 10 3.98 31.15 14.52
C LEU A 10 4.69 29.86 15.00
N ILE A 11 5.20 29.83 16.24
CA ILE A 11 5.94 28.69 16.81
C ILE A 11 5.01 27.58 17.30
N PHE A 12 3.70 27.86 17.47
CA PHE A 12 2.72 26.86 17.94
C PHE A 12 2.01 26.08 16.82
N LEU A 13 2.34 26.32 15.54
CA LEU A 13 1.93 25.44 14.45
C LEU A 13 2.94 24.31 14.26
N SER A 14 3.06 23.42 15.25
CA SER A 14 3.64 22.10 15.03
C SER A 14 2.64 21.30 14.19
N VAL A 15 2.81 21.35 12.88
CA VAL A 15 2.11 20.46 11.95
C VAL A 15 2.54 19.04 12.33
N GLN A 16 1.61 18.26 12.87
CA GLN A 16 1.80 16.83 13.07
C GLN A 16 1.97 16.22 11.67
N ILE A 17 3.20 15.85 11.31
CA ILE A 17 3.48 15.15 10.07
C ILE A 17 3.19 13.68 10.35
N TYR A 18 2.06 13.19 9.86
CA TYR A 18 1.62 11.82 10.09
C TYR A 18 2.47 10.85 9.26
N ALA A 19 3.05 9.86 9.93
CA ALA A 19 3.75 8.77 9.26
C ALA A 19 2.73 7.74 8.75
N GLN A 20 2.96 7.20 7.56
CA GLN A 20 2.19 6.08 7.02
C GLN A 20 2.76 4.76 7.51
N GLU A 21 1.89 3.75 7.56
CA GLU A 21 2.15 2.45 8.17
C GLU A 21 3.16 1.61 7.37
N LEU A 22 3.12 1.73 6.04
CA LEU A 22 3.83 0.83 5.14
C LEU A 22 5.09 1.45 4.55
N ASN A 23 6.08 0.59 4.37
CA ASN A 23 7.25 0.78 3.52
C ASN A 23 7.27 -0.36 2.48
N CYS A 24 6.35 -0.28 1.53
CA CYS A 24 6.17 -1.23 0.46
C CYS A 24 7.03 -0.86 -0.75
N ARG A 25 7.73 -1.85 -1.31
CA ARG A 25 8.41 -1.74 -2.60
C ARG A 25 7.60 -2.45 -3.68
N VAL A 26 7.38 -1.81 -4.81
CA VAL A 26 6.64 -2.42 -5.93
C VAL A 26 7.58 -2.70 -7.08
N THR A 27 7.57 -3.94 -7.56
CA THR A 27 8.26 -4.31 -8.80
C THR A 27 7.26 -4.90 -9.79
N VAL A 28 7.49 -4.62 -11.07
CA VAL A 28 6.54 -4.99 -12.12
C VAL A 28 7.27 -5.63 -13.29
N ASN A 29 6.79 -6.79 -13.72
CA ASN A 29 7.23 -7.46 -14.93
C ASN A 29 6.14 -7.33 -16.02
N TYR A 30 6.54 -6.79 -17.18
CA TYR A 30 5.68 -6.56 -18.34
C TYR A 30 6.01 -7.47 -19.54
N GLU A 31 6.86 -8.49 -19.36
CA GLU A 31 7.44 -9.28 -20.47
C GLU A 31 6.39 -10.00 -21.32
N LYS A 32 5.26 -10.39 -20.71
CA LYS A 32 4.15 -11.06 -21.42
C LYS A 32 3.21 -10.10 -22.15
N LEU A 33 3.35 -8.79 -21.97
CA LEU A 33 2.49 -7.81 -22.63
C LEU A 33 3.03 -7.40 -24.01
N PRO A 34 2.15 -7.06 -24.97
CA PRO A 34 2.52 -6.35 -26.19
C PRO A 34 3.18 -4.99 -25.91
N ILE A 35 4.09 -4.52 -26.76
CA ILE A 35 4.88 -3.29 -26.55
C ILE A 35 4.00 -2.06 -26.34
N ASN A 36 2.95 -1.89 -27.15
CA ASN A 36 1.98 -0.80 -27.04
C ASN A 36 1.33 -0.72 -25.65
N ASN A 37 0.94 -1.86 -25.08
CA ASN A 37 0.36 -1.91 -23.74
C ASN A 37 1.37 -1.56 -22.64
N ARG A 38 2.65 -1.89 -22.81
CA ARG A 38 3.71 -1.53 -21.84
C ARG A 38 3.88 -0.02 -21.72
N GLU A 39 3.78 0.72 -22.83
CA GLU A 39 3.92 2.18 -22.85
C GLU A 39 2.79 2.89 -22.09
N LEU A 40 1.59 2.29 -22.08
CA LEU A 40 0.45 2.77 -21.30
C LEU A 40 0.66 2.59 -19.79
N LEU A 41 1.49 1.63 -19.38
CA LEU A 41 1.77 1.29 -17.98
C LEU A 41 3.03 1.95 -17.40
N ALA A 42 3.65 2.91 -18.09
CA ALA A 42 4.97 3.45 -17.74
C ALA A 42 5.13 3.93 -16.27
N ASN A 43 4.05 4.44 -15.65
CA ASN A 43 4.07 4.94 -14.27
C ASN A 43 3.40 3.99 -13.25
N PHE A 44 2.84 2.87 -13.72
CA PHE A 44 2.00 2.00 -12.91
C PHE A 44 2.70 1.57 -11.61
N ALA A 45 3.94 1.07 -11.70
CA ALA A 45 4.70 0.64 -10.52
C ALA A 45 4.84 1.75 -9.47
N SER A 46 5.17 2.97 -9.91
CA SER A 46 5.36 4.11 -9.02
C SER A 46 4.04 4.61 -8.43
N GLU A 47 2.94 4.52 -9.17
CA GLU A 47 1.61 4.92 -8.69
C GLU A 47 1.11 3.95 -7.61
N ILE A 48 1.26 2.64 -7.83
CA ILE A 48 0.92 1.62 -6.83
C ILE A 48 1.82 1.76 -5.59
N GLU A 49 3.13 1.96 -5.77
CA GLU A 49 4.05 2.16 -4.65
C GLU A 49 3.70 3.43 -3.85
N THR A 50 3.36 4.50 -4.56
CA THR A 50 2.92 5.75 -3.93
C THR A 50 1.64 5.54 -3.15
N TYR A 51 0.66 4.84 -3.71
CA TYR A 51 -0.59 4.53 -3.03
C TYR A 51 -0.34 3.72 -1.75
N MET A 52 0.40 2.62 -1.83
CA MET A 52 0.70 1.76 -0.68
C MET A 52 1.43 2.51 0.44
N ASN A 53 2.31 3.45 0.09
CA ASN A 53 3.14 4.16 1.08
C ASN A 53 2.58 5.50 1.54
N LYS A 54 1.54 6.04 0.89
CA LYS A 54 0.94 7.35 1.21
C LYS A 54 -0.50 7.27 1.70
N THR A 55 -1.21 6.18 1.42
CA THR A 55 -2.54 5.93 1.96
C THR A 55 -2.46 5.58 3.44
N GLN A 56 -3.39 6.12 4.24
CA GLN A 56 -3.56 5.78 5.65
C GLN A 56 -4.65 4.71 5.76
N PHE A 57 -4.29 3.51 6.23
CA PHE A 57 -5.22 2.36 6.27
C PHE A 57 -5.83 2.15 7.67
N THR A 58 -5.10 2.56 8.71
CA THR A 58 -5.53 2.38 10.10
C THR A 58 -6.54 3.43 10.53
N GLY A 59 -6.43 4.65 9.99
CA GLY A 59 -7.20 5.83 10.41
C GLY A 59 -6.66 6.46 11.71
N GLU A 60 -5.67 5.85 12.33
CA GLU A 60 -5.03 6.31 13.56
C GLU A 60 -3.60 6.80 13.27
N PRO A 61 -3.01 7.62 14.16
CA PRO A 61 -1.59 7.94 14.07
C PRO A 61 -0.74 6.67 14.14
N PHE A 62 0.10 6.44 13.14
CA PHE A 62 1.06 5.35 13.18
C PHE A 62 2.32 5.79 13.94
N GLU A 63 2.52 5.20 15.12
CA GLU A 63 3.73 5.37 15.93
C GLU A 63 4.59 4.12 15.83
N GLY A 64 5.75 4.21 15.18
CA GLY A 64 6.70 3.09 15.12
C GLY A 64 7.53 3.01 13.85
N GLU A 65 8.21 1.87 13.69
CA GLU A 65 8.91 1.52 12.46
C GLU A 65 7.89 1.08 11.39
N LYS A 66 8.04 1.58 10.17
CA LYS A 66 7.18 1.22 9.05
C LYS A 66 7.28 -0.28 8.75
N ILE A 67 6.16 -0.90 8.41
CA ILE A 67 6.09 -2.31 8.06
C ILE A 67 6.73 -2.50 6.67
N ASN A 68 7.81 -3.27 6.60
CA ASN A 68 8.48 -3.55 5.34
C ASN A 68 7.69 -4.57 4.53
N CYS A 69 7.36 -4.22 3.30
CA CYS A 69 6.59 -5.07 2.39
C CYS A 69 7.09 -4.98 0.94
N ALA A 70 6.70 -5.96 0.13
CA ALA A 70 6.95 -5.93 -1.29
C ALA A 70 5.80 -6.57 -2.09
N LEU A 71 5.43 -5.90 -3.18
CA LEU A 71 4.48 -6.39 -4.18
C LEU A 71 5.26 -6.63 -5.48
N ASN A 72 5.33 -7.89 -5.91
CA ASN A 72 5.91 -8.24 -7.20
C ASN A 72 4.77 -8.61 -8.15
N ILE A 73 4.51 -7.73 -9.10
CA ILE A 73 3.36 -7.82 -10.02
C ILE A 73 3.89 -8.33 -11.36
N PHE A 74 3.29 -9.40 -11.87
CA PHE A 74 3.65 -9.95 -13.18
C PHE A 74 2.42 -9.90 -14.06
N PHE A 75 2.45 -9.04 -15.08
CA PHE A 75 1.37 -8.96 -16.05
C PHE A 75 1.33 -10.26 -16.86
N THR A 76 0.14 -10.82 -17.03
CA THR A 76 -0.08 -12.08 -17.74
C THR A 76 -0.72 -11.85 -19.10
N SER A 77 -1.64 -10.88 -19.21
CA SER A 77 -2.29 -10.51 -20.47
C SER A 77 -2.88 -9.09 -20.44
N ALA A 78 -3.19 -8.57 -21.62
CA ALA A 78 -4.05 -7.40 -21.81
C ALA A 78 -5.13 -7.74 -22.85
N SER A 79 -6.39 -7.51 -22.52
CA SER A 79 -7.53 -7.74 -23.44
C SER A 79 -7.88 -6.48 -24.25
N SER A 80 -7.48 -5.31 -23.77
CA SER A 80 -7.62 -4.02 -24.44
C SER A 80 -6.50 -3.06 -24.01
N ASP A 81 -6.57 -1.80 -24.41
CA ASP A 81 -5.62 -0.76 -23.99
C ASP A 81 -5.70 -0.42 -22.50
N ILE A 82 -6.81 -0.77 -21.84
CA ILE A 82 -7.05 -0.45 -20.42
C ILE A 82 -7.32 -1.66 -19.54
N GLU A 83 -7.56 -2.84 -20.11
CA GLU A 83 -7.89 -4.05 -19.35
C GLU A 83 -6.70 -4.99 -19.26
N TYR A 84 -6.31 -5.31 -18.02
CA TYR A 84 -5.12 -6.07 -17.71
C TYR A 84 -5.43 -7.22 -16.76
N THR A 85 -4.66 -8.30 -16.91
CA THR A 85 -4.58 -9.39 -15.95
C THR A 85 -3.15 -9.51 -15.45
N ALA A 86 -2.98 -9.71 -14.15
CA ALA A 86 -1.70 -9.93 -13.52
C ALA A 86 -1.79 -10.98 -12.41
N GLN A 87 -0.64 -11.53 -12.05
CA GLN A 87 -0.43 -12.27 -10.81
C GLN A 87 0.41 -11.39 -9.87
N VAL A 88 0.19 -11.48 -8.57
CA VAL A 88 0.88 -10.67 -7.56
C VAL A 88 1.44 -11.57 -6.47
N VAL A 89 2.73 -11.41 -6.19
CA VAL A 89 3.35 -11.99 -5.01
C VAL A 89 3.50 -10.89 -3.95
N VAL A 90 2.77 -11.05 -2.85
CA VAL A 90 2.74 -10.11 -1.72
C VAL A 90 3.57 -10.69 -0.59
N THR A 91 4.50 -9.89 -0.08
CA THR A 91 5.37 -10.28 1.03
C THR A 91 5.47 -9.16 2.07
N SER A 92 5.61 -9.54 3.34
CA SER A 92 5.96 -8.61 4.40
C SER A 92 6.92 -9.24 5.40
N THR A 93 7.75 -8.39 5.99
CA THR A 93 8.78 -8.80 6.93
C THR A 93 8.89 -7.83 8.09
N ARG A 94 9.35 -8.33 9.22
CA ARG A 94 9.56 -7.54 10.42
C ARG A 94 10.94 -7.83 11.03
N PRO A 95 11.67 -6.81 11.52
CA PRO A 95 12.93 -7.04 12.21
C PRO A 95 12.72 -7.79 13.52
N VAL A 96 13.57 -8.77 13.77
CA VAL A 96 13.59 -9.49 15.05
C VAL A 96 14.23 -8.59 16.10
N PHE A 97 13.62 -8.51 17.28
CA PHE A 97 14.10 -7.65 18.37
C PHE A 97 15.58 -7.89 18.68
N LYS A 98 16.37 -6.81 18.65
CA LYS A 98 17.83 -6.81 18.88
C LYS A 98 18.61 -7.72 17.90
N SER A 99 18.15 -7.84 16.65
CA SER A 99 18.85 -8.57 15.60
C SER A 99 18.72 -7.86 14.26
N ASP A 100 19.72 -8.04 13.39
CA ASP A 100 19.65 -7.59 11.99
C ASP A 100 18.84 -8.56 11.10
N ARG A 101 18.26 -9.61 11.69
CA ARG A 101 17.45 -10.61 10.97
C ARG A 101 16.03 -10.10 10.77
N GLN A 102 15.51 -10.31 9.57
CA GLN A 102 14.11 -10.09 9.21
C GLN A 102 13.34 -11.40 9.33
N SER A 103 12.18 -11.37 9.97
CA SER A 103 11.24 -12.49 10.05
C SER A 103 10.13 -12.30 9.02
N PRO A 104 9.79 -13.33 8.21
CA PRO A 104 8.66 -13.25 7.29
C PRO A 104 7.33 -13.24 8.06
N MET A 105 6.47 -12.28 7.78
CA MET A 105 5.13 -12.16 8.38
C MET A 105 4.04 -12.64 7.42
N LEU A 106 4.18 -12.31 6.13
CA LEU A 106 3.25 -12.72 5.08
C LEU A 106 4.01 -13.09 3.81
N ALA A 107 3.55 -14.14 3.12
CA ALA A 107 3.99 -14.49 1.77
C ALA A 107 2.83 -15.17 1.03
N ILE A 108 2.16 -14.43 0.15
CA ILE A 108 0.99 -14.88 -0.61
C ILE A 108 1.29 -14.74 -2.10
N ASN A 109 0.86 -15.73 -2.88
CA ASN A 109 0.81 -15.65 -4.34
C ASN A 109 -0.65 -15.60 -4.79
N ASP A 110 -1.07 -14.44 -5.28
CA ASP A 110 -2.37 -14.25 -5.91
C ASP A 110 -2.24 -14.41 -7.42
N ALA A 111 -2.84 -15.47 -7.96
CA ALA A 111 -2.67 -15.84 -9.35
C ALA A 111 -3.50 -14.98 -10.32
N ASN A 112 -4.58 -14.35 -9.85
CA ASN A 112 -5.60 -13.78 -10.73
C ASN A 112 -6.09 -12.41 -10.24
N TRP A 113 -5.40 -11.36 -10.66
CA TRP A 113 -5.85 -9.98 -10.49
C TRP A 113 -6.24 -9.38 -11.85
N ASN A 114 -7.53 -9.07 -12.01
CA ASN A 114 -8.07 -8.44 -13.21
C ASN A 114 -8.51 -7.01 -12.88
N PHE A 115 -8.05 -6.04 -13.66
CA PHE A 115 -8.35 -4.64 -13.39
C PHE A 115 -8.36 -3.80 -14.66
N LYS A 116 -8.96 -2.62 -14.53
CA LYS A 116 -8.89 -1.55 -15.51
C LYS A 116 -7.89 -0.51 -15.04
N TYR A 117 -6.97 -0.12 -15.90
CA TYR A 117 -5.99 0.92 -15.63
C TYR A 117 -5.93 1.89 -16.80
N GLU A 118 -6.15 3.16 -16.49
CA GLU A 118 -5.99 4.25 -17.43
C GLU A 118 -4.86 5.16 -16.95
N LYS A 119 -3.93 5.48 -17.86
CA LYS A 119 -2.73 6.22 -17.51
C LYS A 119 -3.07 7.61 -16.98
N GLY A 120 -2.52 7.94 -15.81
CA GLY A 120 -2.75 9.24 -15.17
C GLY A 120 -4.09 9.33 -14.43
N GLN A 121 -4.88 8.26 -14.37
CA GLN A 121 -6.01 8.18 -13.47
C GLN A 121 -5.47 8.14 -12.03
N PRO A 122 -5.86 9.11 -11.18
CA PRO A 122 -5.40 9.11 -9.81
C PRO A 122 -6.06 7.99 -9.00
N LEU A 123 -5.26 7.38 -8.11
CA LEU A 123 -5.72 6.37 -7.16
C LEU A 123 -6.08 7.06 -5.84
N TYR A 124 -7.32 6.88 -5.38
CA TYR A 124 -7.79 7.38 -4.09
C TYR A 124 -8.46 6.26 -3.32
N SER A 125 -8.11 6.11 -2.03
CA SER A 125 -8.81 5.16 -1.18
C SER A 125 -10.26 5.61 -0.97
N ASN A 126 -11.20 4.71 -1.21
CA ASN A 126 -12.62 4.94 -0.98
C ASN A 126 -13.26 3.63 -0.49
N GLN A 127 -13.52 3.55 0.80
CA GLN A 127 -14.10 2.35 1.42
C GLN A 127 -15.57 2.12 1.03
N SER A 128 -16.24 3.09 0.41
CA SER A 128 -17.65 2.98 0.00
C SER A 128 -17.83 2.50 -1.45
N ILE A 129 -16.78 2.54 -2.26
CA ILE A 129 -16.84 2.21 -3.68
C ILE A 129 -15.77 1.17 -3.98
N TYR A 130 -16.20 0.02 -4.48
CA TYR A 130 -15.27 -0.98 -4.97
C TYR A 130 -14.56 -0.48 -6.23
N ASP A 131 -13.24 -0.51 -6.21
CA ASP A 131 -12.38 -0.24 -7.36
C ASP A 131 -11.34 -1.36 -7.46
N PRO A 132 -11.20 -2.04 -8.62
CA PRO A 132 -10.37 -3.24 -8.73
C PRO A 132 -8.89 -3.06 -8.36
N ILE A 133 -8.37 -1.84 -8.44
CA ILE A 133 -6.98 -1.55 -8.05
C ILE A 133 -6.92 -1.22 -6.57
N THR A 134 -7.59 -0.16 -6.15
CA THR A 134 -7.48 0.35 -4.79
C THR A 134 -8.07 -0.61 -3.76
N SER A 135 -9.19 -1.28 -4.04
CA SER A 135 -9.74 -2.31 -3.16
C SER A 135 -8.80 -3.51 -3.03
N PHE A 136 -8.14 -3.95 -4.10
CA PHE A 136 -7.13 -5.02 -4.04
C PHE A 136 -5.94 -4.62 -3.15
N LEU A 137 -5.45 -3.39 -3.31
CA LEU A 137 -4.35 -2.86 -2.52
C LEU A 137 -4.73 -2.67 -1.05
N ASP A 138 -5.91 -2.11 -0.78
CA ASP A 138 -6.48 -1.92 0.55
C ASP A 138 -6.63 -3.27 1.27
N PHE A 139 -7.10 -4.31 0.57
CA PHE A 139 -7.20 -5.67 1.10
C PHE A 139 -5.84 -6.17 1.60
N TYR A 140 -4.81 -6.14 0.75
CA TYR A 140 -3.48 -6.62 1.13
C TYR A 140 -2.77 -5.73 2.14
N ALA A 141 -2.98 -4.41 2.09
CA ALA A 141 -2.49 -3.50 3.12
C ALA A 141 -3.05 -3.87 4.50
N ASN A 142 -4.37 -4.08 4.61
CA ASN A 142 -5.00 -4.48 5.86
C ASN A 142 -4.54 -5.87 6.34
N LEU A 143 -4.31 -6.82 5.43
CA LEU A 143 -3.70 -8.11 5.83
C LEU A 143 -2.29 -7.93 6.39
N ILE A 144 -1.43 -7.18 5.70
CA ILE A 144 -0.05 -6.92 6.14
C ILE A 144 -0.03 -6.27 7.52
N ILE A 145 -0.86 -5.24 7.73
CA ILE A 145 -0.99 -4.54 9.01
C ILE A 145 -1.52 -5.48 10.09
N GLY A 146 -2.55 -6.27 9.77
CA GLY A 146 -3.12 -7.23 10.72
C GLY A 146 -2.09 -8.25 11.22
N PHE A 147 -1.32 -8.86 10.31
CA PHE A 147 -0.28 -9.81 10.69
C PHE A 147 0.86 -9.16 11.49
N ASP A 148 1.24 -7.93 11.16
CA ASP A 148 2.25 -7.21 11.95
C ASP A 148 1.75 -6.90 13.37
N TYR A 149 0.49 -6.46 13.51
CA TYR A 149 -0.10 -6.11 14.80
C TYR A 149 -0.27 -7.31 15.72
N GLU A 150 -0.63 -8.47 15.18
CA GLU A 150 -0.78 -9.73 15.93
C GLU A 150 0.53 -10.19 16.59
N THR A 151 1.68 -9.68 16.14
CA THR A 151 2.98 -10.00 16.74
C THR A 151 3.29 -9.22 18.02
N TRP A 152 2.56 -8.12 18.27
CA TRP A 152 2.72 -7.29 19.46
C TRP A 152 1.83 -7.76 20.61
N GLU A 153 0.58 -8.10 20.31
CA GLU A 153 -0.41 -8.55 21.29
C GLU A 153 -1.46 -9.43 20.60
N GLU A 154 -2.00 -10.40 21.35
CA GLU A 154 -3.09 -11.26 20.88
C GLU A 154 -4.30 -10.43 20.45
N PHE A 155 -4.86 -10.76 19.28
CA PHE A 155 -6.02 -10.12 18.65
C PHE A 155 -5.85 -8.67 18.21
N LEU A 156 -4.67 -8.05 18.37
CA LEU A 156 -4.46 -6.66 17.95
C LEU A 156 -4.62 -6.47 16.43
N GLY A 157 -4.40 -7.53 15.65
CA GLY A 157 -4.60 -7.55 14.19
C GLY A 157 -6.06 -7.72 13.76
N THR A 158 -6.96 -8.12 14.67
CA THR A 158 -8.31 -8.60 14.35
C THR A 158 -9.14 -7.58 13.57
N GLN A 159 -9.07 -6.30 13.94
CA GLN A 159 -9.79 -5.23 13.25
C GLN A 159 -9.36 -5.08 11.77
N TYR A 160 -8.10 -5.34 11.46
CA TYR A 160 -7.57 -5.22 10.09
C TYR A 160 -7.93 -6.44 9.26
N PHE A 161 -7.93 -7.63 9.86
CA PHE A 161 -8.47 -8.81 9.20
C PHE A 161 -9.97 -8.64 8.86
N GLN A 162 -10.75 -8.01 9.74
CA GLN A 162 -12.15 -7.67 9.46
C GLN A 162 -12.28 -6.64 8.33
N LYS A 163 -11.45 -5.58 8.32
CA LYS A 163 -11.41 -4.61 7.21
C LYS A 163 -11.09 -5.31 5.88
N ALA A 164 -10.06 -6.17 5.85
CA ALA A 164 -9.73 -6.95 4.68
C ALA A 164 -10.89 -7.85 4.24
N PHE A 165 -11.53 -8.57 5.17
CA PHE A 165 -12.68 -9.41 4.88
C PHE A 165 -13.86 -8.65 4.25
N ASN A 166 -14.11 -7.41 4.68
CA ASN A 166 -15.20 -6.60 4.13
C ASN A 166 -14.92 -6.05 2.72
N ILE A 167 -13.67 -6.08 2.26
CA ILE A 167 -13.27 -5.62 0.93
C ILE A 167 -13.34 -6.76 -0.10
N ALA A 168 -13.13 -8.01 0.34
CA ALA A 168 -13.12 -9.22 -0.49
C ALA A 168 -14.53 -9.66 -0.93
#